data_AF-A0A4Y2LVJ4-F1
#
_entry.id   AF-A0A4Y2LVJ4-F1
#
_cell.length_a   1.000
_cell.length_b   1.000
_cell.length_c   1.000
_cell.angle_alpha   90.00
_cell.angle_beta   90.00
_cell.angle_gamma   90.00
#
_symmetry.space_group_name_H-M   'P 1'
#
loop_
_entity.id
_entity.type
_entity.pdbx_description
1 polymer ?
#
loop_
_entity_poly.entity_id
_entity_poly.type
_entity_poly.pdbx_seq_one_letter_code
_entity_poly.pdbx_strand_id
1 'polypeptide(L)'
;MNLRCRWTITGNQNSTNWHNRQMVQLAINQLDIPCGGDYIEVQKLKAPYNSFQRRYHTSTSSSERPIRLCGPTPVHDIIAYSGMSLTFHSDSVDNAARGFEITYKESSCNRTYTDGSGIVTNSAFPGRFNSGKTCTATILAPQGKTISAYFHRLELYDANSDCPQTNIKVYDGANATDALIGTYCGFNPPPPVFSSGNALFMEVNMQHAMGLYYINYMANDQGRGCGGSIYAEEGEITSPLYPQTYKRNSECLWHIRVPGYHTVKIDFKALHLNSTKDCESNYVELYDGNSDQISNRVVRYCGTDLPGTHISTSNEMTIKFKSDVSNNGPGFSLTFTTNPFAPDPSTTLIQLHSTEEVRNPTDSIIYLP
;
A
#
# COMPACT_ATOMS: atom_id res chain seq x y z
N MET A 1 17.22 -22.17 -14.25
CA MET A 1 16.39 -22.93 -15.23
C MET A 1 15.25 -22.05 -15.74
N ASN A 2 14.97 -21.95 -17.05
CA ASN A 2 13.89 -21.09 -17.61
C ASN A 2 12.47 -21.65 -17.35
N LEU A 3 12.04 -21.72 -16.09
CA LEU A 3 10.73 -22.26 -15.73
C LEU A 3 9.65 -21.18 -15.89
N ARG A 4 8.49 -21.62 -16.39
CA ARG A 4 7.26 -20.84 -16.39
C ARG A 4 6.12 -21.70 -15.86
N CYS A 5 5.77 -21.48 -14.61
CA CYS A 5 4.72 -22.24 -13.93
C CYS A 5 3.51 -21.35 -13.72
N ARG A 6 2.30 -21.84 -14.03
CA ARG A 6 1.08 -21.05 -13.94
C ARG A 6 0.01 -21.78 -13.15
N TRP A 7 -0.58 -21.09 -12.19
CA TRP A 7 -1.71 -21.54 -11.41
C TRP A 7 -2.88 -20.58 -11.59
N THR A 8 -4.10 -21.11 -11.52
CA THR A 8 -5.32 -20.29 -11.51
C THR A 8 -6.12 -20.66 -10.29
N ILE A 9 -6.37 -19.67 -9.43
CA ILE A 9 -7.14 -19.81 -8.20
C ILE A 9 -8.45 -19.08 -8.42
N THR A 10 -9.57 -19.78 -8.31
CA THR A 10 -10.92 -19.22 -8.45
C THR A 10 -11.72 -19.48 -7.19
N GLY A 11 -12.51 -18.50 -6.75
CA GLY A 11 -13.49 -18.73 -5.69
C GLY A 11 -14.63 -19.61 -6.16
N ASN A 12 -15.39 -20.18 -5.21
CA ASN A 12 -16.55 -21.00 -5.51
C ASN A 12 -17.53 -20.29 -6.47
N GLN A 13 -17.81 -20.93 -7.60
CA GLN A 13 -18.68 -20.41 -8.65
C GLN A 13 -20.10 -20.97 -8.59
N ASN A 14 -20.48 -21.71 -7.54
CA ASN A 14 -21.79 -22.36 -7.43
C ASN A 14 -22.97 -21.37 -7.40
N SER A 15 -22.73 -20.07 -7.21
CA SER A 15 -23.78 -19.04 -7.30
C SER A 15 -23.82 -18.40 -8.69
N THR A 16 -24.96 -18.53 -9.36
CA THR A 16 -25.30 -17.75 -10.57
C THR A 16 -25.48 -16.26 -10.26
N ASN A 17 -25.77 -15.91 -9.00
CA ASN A 17 -25.83 -14.53 -8.54
C ASN A 17 -24.43 -14.00 -8.23
N TRP A 18 -23.99 -13.00 -8.99
CA TRP A 18 -22.64 -12.43 -8.92
C TRP A 18 -22.32 -11.78 -7.57
N HIS A 19 -23.33 -11.25 -6.85
CA HIS A 19 -23.19 -10.70 -5.49
C HIS A 19 -22.80 -11.74 -4.43
N ASN A 20 -22.99 -13.03 -4.75
CA ASN A 20 -22.75 -14.16 -3.86
C ASN A 20 -21.54 -15.02 -4.26
N ARG A 21 -20.74 -14.56 -5.23
CA ARG A 21 -19.45 -15.21 -5.51
C ARG A 21 -18.50 -14.98 -4.34
N GLN A 22 -17.80 -16.03 -3.94
CA GLN A 22 -16.80 -15.94 -2.87
C GLN A 22 -15.50 -15.33 -3.42
N MET A 23 -14.94 -14.39 -2.67
CA MET A 23 -13.69 -13.74 -3.02
C MET A 23 -12.52 -14.65 -2.68
N VAL A 24 -11.39 -14.43 -3.32
CA VAL A 24 -10.15 -15.17 -3.04
C VAL A 24 -9.15 -14.22 -2.42
N GLN A 25 -8.61 -14.62 -1.28
CA GLN A 25 -7.47 -13.98 -0.63
C GLN A 25 -6.24 -14.86 -0.83
N LEU A 26 -5.15 -14.25 -1.29
CA LEU A 26 -3.83 -14.86 -1.44
C LEU A 26 -2.88 -14.16 -0.47
N ALA A 27 -2.32 -14.94 0.45
CA ALA A 27 -1.31 -14.50 1.40
C ALA A 27 0.05 -15.06 0.97
N ILE A 28 1.07 -14.19 0.97
CA ILE A 28 2.44 -14.56 0.64
C ILE A 28 3.19 -14.73 1.94
N ASN A 29 3.30 -15.97 2.40
CA ASN A 29 3.91 -16.29 3.69
C ASN A 29 5.42 -16.14 3.64
N GLN A 30 6.01 -16.54 2.52
CA GLN A 30 7.45 -16.44 2.25
C GLN A 30 7.66 -16.03 0.80
N LEU A 31 8.59 -15.12 0.59
CA LEU A 31 9.07 -14.74 -0.73
C LEU A 31 10.57 -14.64 -0.61
N ASP A 32 11.30 -15.52 -1.29
CA ASP A 32 12.75 -15.54 -1.35
C ASP A 32 13.15 -15.81 -2.80
N ILE A 33 12.95 -14.78 -3.63
CA ILE A 33 13.24 -14.77 -5.06
C ILE A 33 14.13 -13.56 -5.34
N PRO A 34 15.33 -13.71 -5.90
CA PRO A 34 16.18 -12.57 -6.21
C PRO A 34 15.54 -11.70 -7.30
N CYS A 35 15.54 -10.38 -7.07
CA CYS A 35 15.14 -9.42 -8.09
C CYS A 35 16.29 -9.28 -9.09
N GLY A 36 16.13 -9.79 -10.31
CA GLY A 36 17.22 -9.85 -11.31
C GLY A 36 16.85 -10.60 -12.60
N GLY A 37 15.80 -11.43 -12.54
CA GLY A 37 15.23 -12.14 -13.68
C GLY A 37 14.05 -13.01 -13.26
N ASP A 38 14.10 -13.54 -12.03
CA ASP A 38 13.04 -14.31 -11.43
C ASP A 38 11.97 -13.41 -10.78
N TYR A 39 10.70 -13.79 -10.90
CA TYR A 39 9.58 -13.11 -10.23
C TYR A 39 8.29 -13.94 -10.24
N ILE A 40 7.41 -13.61 -9.31
CA ILE A 40 6.01 -14.03 -9.33
C ILE A 40 5.17 -12.92 -9.95
N GLU A 41 4.31 -13.29 -10.88
CA GLU A 41 3.32 -12.42 -11.50
C GLU A 41 1.92 -12.80 -11.02
N VAL A 42 1.21 -11.87 -10.38
CA VAL A 42 -0.18 -12.06 -9.92
C VAL A 42 -1.11 -11.21 -10.79
N GLN A 43 -1.95 -11.87 -11.57
CA GLN A 43 -2.97 -11.24 -12.40
C GLN A 43 -4.35 -11.54 -11.81
N LYS A 44 -5.07 -10.51 -11.34
CA LYS A 44 -6.46 -10.68 -10.93
C LYS A 44 -7.33 -11.02 -12.15
N LEU A 45 -8.21 -12.01 -12.00
CA LEU A 45 -9.15 -12.38 -13.04
C LEU A 45 -10.26 -11.33 -13.11
N LYS A 46 -10.67 -10.96 -14.33
CA LYS A 46 -11.79 -10.03 -14.52
C LYS A 46 -13.06 -10.60 -13.88
N ALA A 47 -13.85 -9.74 -13.26
CA ALA A 47 -15.21 -10.11 -12.87
C ALA A 47 -16.04 -10.37 -14.15
N PRO A 48 -17.00 -11.33 -14.14
CA PRO A 48 -17.88 -11.54 -15.28
C PRO A 48 -18.75 -10.30 -15.49
N TYR A 49 -18.60 -9.66 -16.66
CA TYR A 49 -19.35 -8.46 -17.03
C TYR A 49 -20.82 -8.77 -17.33
N ASN A 50 -21.76 -8.01 -16.77
CA ASN A 50 -23.17 -8.02 -17.19
C ASN A 50 -23.50 -6.88 -18.18
N SER A 51 -24.68 -6.94 -18.81
CA SER A 51 -25.13 -6.01 -19.86
C SER A 51 -25.28 -4.55 -19.39
N PHE A 52 -25.46 -4.32 -18.09
CA PHE A 52 -25.56 -2.98 -17.50
C PHE A 52 -24.19 -2.27 -17.46
N GLN A 53 -23.12 -3.01 -17.19
CA GLN A 53 -21.75 -2.50 -17.17
C GLN A 53 -21.23 -2.13 -18.58
N ARG A 54 -21.72 -2.79 -19.65
CA ARG A 54 -21.35 -2.41 -21.03
C ARG A 54 -21.78 -1.00 -21.41
N ARG A 55 -22.85 -0.48 -20.79
CA ARG A 55 -23.45 0.80 -21.16
C ARG A 55 -22.69 2.02 -20.62
N TYR A 56 -21.86 1.83 -19.59
CA TYR A 56 -21.00 2.86 -19.00
C TYR A 56 -19.51 2.69 -19.37
N HIS A 57 -19.17 1.64 -20.12
CA HIS A 57 -17.82 1.41 -20.65
C HIS A 57 -17.67 2.07 -22.03
N THR A 58 -17.44 3.38 -22.06
CA THR A 58 -16.74 4.03 -23.19
C THR A 58 -15.31 4.34 -22.74
N SER A 59 -14.34 3.72 -23.40
CA SER A 59 -12.87 3.85 -23.27
C SER A 59 -12.13 2.76 -22.46
N THR A 60 -11.25 2.08 -23.20
CA THR A 60 -10.00 1.40 -22.79
C THR A 60 -10.04 0.42 -21.62
N SER A 61 -10.45 -0.82 -21.93
CA SER A 61 -9.98 -2.02 -21.20
C SER A 61 -8.45 -2.14 -21.33
N SER A 62 -7.69 -1.40 -20.52
CA SER A 62 -6.38 -1.92 -20.12
C SER A 62 -6.66 -3.13 -19.24
N SER A 63 -6.09 -4.29 -19.57
CA SER A 63 -5.99 -5.37 -18.60
C SER A 63 -5.33 -4.79 -17.35
N GLU A 64 -5.91 -5.02 -16.16
CA GLU A 64 -5.28 -4.64 -14.89
C GLU A 64 -3.82 -5.08 -14.94
N ARG A 65 -2.89 -4.15 -14.70
CA ARG A 65 -1.46 -4.48 -14.75
C ARG A 65 -1.19 -5.59 -13.73
N PRO A 66 -0.48 -6.66 -14.12
CA PRO A 66 -0.16 -7.71 -13.19
C PRO A 66 0.81 -7.20 -12.12
N ILE A 67 0.64 -7.67 -10.90
CA ILE A 67 1.53 -7.37 -9.77
C ILE A 67 2.75 -8.28 -9.90
N ARG A 68 3.96 -7.71 -9.91
CA ARG A 68 5.22 -8.49 -9.96
C ARG A 68 5.95 -8.43 -8.63
N LEU A 69 6.36 -9.58 -8.14
CA LEU A 69 6.90 -9.78 -6.80
C LEU A 69 8.22 -10.53 -6.84
N CYS A 70 9.20 -10.00 -6.11
CA CYS A 70 10.51 -10.57 -5.84
C CYS A 70 11.05 -9.96 -4.54
N GLY A 71 12.13 -10.52 -4.03
CA GLY A 71 12.82 -10.10 -2.82
C GLY A 71 12.38 -10.87 -1.58
N PRO A 72 13.09 -10.67 -0.45
CA PRO A 72 12.92 -11.46 0.78
C PRO A 72 11.70 -11.06 1.63
N THR A 73 10.92 -10.07 1.20
CA THR A 73 9.95 -9.38 2.06
C THR A 73 8.53 -9.69 1.61
N PRO A 74 7.70 -10.31 2.47
CA PRO A 74 6.29 -10.53 2.20
C PRO A 74 5.59 -9.22 1.83
N VAL A 75 4.67 -9.31 0.87
CA VAL A 75 3.78 -8.20 0.52
C VAL A 75 2.44 -8.38 1.22
N HIS A 76 1.67 -7.29 1.30
CA HIS A 76 0.29 -7.34 1.79
C HIS A 76 -0.56 -8.33 0.99
N ASP A 77 -1.50 -8.98 1.68
CA ASP A 77 -2.44 -9.93 1.07
C ASP A 77 -3.11 -9.38 -0.19
N ILE A 78 -3.14 -10.21 -1.24
CA ILE A 78 -3.76 -9.86 -2.52
C ILE A 78 -5.15 -10.45 -2.57
N ILE A 79 -6.16 -9.61 -2.84
CA ILE A 79 -7.55 -10.04 -2.87
C ILE A 79 -8.16 -9.78 -4.24
N ALA A 80 -8.89 -10.77 -4.74
CA ALA A 80 -9.58 -10.72 -6.01
C ALA A 80 -11.04 -11.17 -5.87
N TYR A 81 -11.92 -10.53 -6.65
CA TYR A 81 -13.35 -10.76 -6.60
C TYR A 81 -13.77 -12.15 -7.11
N SER A 82 -13.16 -12.63 -8.19
CA SER A 82 -13.52 -13.89 -8.86
C SER A 82 -12.40 -14.93 -8.84
N GLY A 83 -11.16 -14.49 -8.67
CA GLY A 83 -9.98 -15.33 -8.69
C GLY A 83 -8.76 -14.58 -9.21
N MET A 84 -7.63 -15.27 -9.26
CA MET A 84 -6.37 -14.74 -9.77
C MET A 84 -5.57 -15.84 -10.47
N SER A 85 -4.77 -15.42 -11.45
CA SER A 85 -3.74 -16.23 -12.08
C SER A 85 -2.40 -15.86 -11.46
N LEU A 86 -1.69 -16.87 -10.98
CA LEU A 86 -0.32 -16.76 -10.48
C LEU A 86 0.61 -17.34 -11.55
N THR A 87 1.66 -16.62 -11.93
CA THR A 87 2.68 -17.13 -12.86
C THR A 87 4.06 -16.92 -12.26
N PHE A 88 4.79 -17.99 -11.98
CA PHE A 88 6.20 -17.90 -11.64
C PHE A 88 7.03 -17.90 -12.92
N HIS A 89 7.95 -16.95 -13.01
CA HIS A 89 8.92 -16.80 -14.07
C HIS A 89 10.31 -16.96 -13.45
N SER A 90 11.12 -17.83 -14.05
CA SER A 90 12.56 -17.91 -13.76
C SER A 90 13.37 -17.83 -15.05
N ASP A 91 14.60 -17.36 -14.92
CA ASP A 91 15.54 -17.22 -16.02
C ASP A 91 16.57 -18.38 -16.09
N SER A 92 17.57 -18.26 -16.95
CA SER A 92 18.60 -19.28 -17.11
C SER A 92 19.69 -19.23 -16.04
N VAL A 93 19.68 -18.24 -15.15
CA VAL A 93 20.65 -18.07 -14.07
C VAL A 93 20.24 -18.95 -12.90
N ASP A 94 21.16 -19.79 -12.43
CA ASP A 94 20.90 -20.59 -11.24
C ASP A 94 21.12 -19.71 -10.00
N ASN A 95 20.03 -19.49 -9.27
CA ASN A 95 20.02 -18.72 -8.04
C ASN A 95 19.79 -19.68 -6.86
N ALA A 96 20.53 -19.52 -5.75
CA ALA A 96 20.37 -20.32 -4.52
C ALA A 96 19.14 -19.90 -3.69
N ALA A 97 18.04 -19.54 -4.35
CA ALA A 97 16.85 -18.97 -3.74
C ALA A 97 15.97 -20.08 -3.15
N ARG A 98 15.33 -19.83 -1.99
CA ARG A 98 14.43 -20.84 -1.37
C ARG A 98 13.06 -20.91 -2.05
N GLY A 99 12.73 -19.98 -2.94
CA GLY A 99 11.47 -19.93 -3.65
C GLY A 99 10.42 -19.12 -2.89
N PHE A 100 9.18 -19.60 -2.87
CA PHE A 100 8.06 -18.87 -2.27
C PHE A 100 7.05 -19.80 -1.63
N GLU A 101 6.35 -19.30 -0.62
CA GLU A 101 5.25 -19.98 0.03
C GLU A 101 4.01 -19.09 -0.01
N ILE A 102 2.93 -19.61 -0.58
CA ILE A 102 1.66 -18.91 -0.75
C ILE A 102 0.53 -19.75 -0.18
N THR A 103 -0.36 -19.12 0.57
CA THR A 103 -1.65 -19.71 0.96
C THR A 103 -2.80 -18.94 0.33
N TYR A 104 -3.90 -19.64 0.05
CA TYR A 104 -5.12 -19.01 -0.43
C TYR A 104 -6.34 -19.54 0.30
N LYS A 105 -7.35 -18.69 0.42
CA LYS A 105 -8.63 -19.06 1.02
C LYS A 105 -9.78 -18.31 0.38
N GLU A 106 -10.97 -18.91 0.48
CA GLU A 106 -12.20 -18.15 0.31
C GLU A 106 -12.28 -17.07 1.39
N SER A 107 -12.65 -15.88 0.97
CA SER A 107 -12.68 -14.71 1.83
C SER A 107 -14.00 -13.97 1.72
N SER A 108 -14.40 -13.36 2.83
CA SER A 108 -15.44 -12.34 2.85
C SER A 108 -14.80 -10.96 2.62
N CYS A 109 -15.60 -9.90 2.56
CA CYS A 109 -15.01 -8.56 2.46
C CYS A 109 -14.64 -7.99 3.83
N ASN A 110 -15.05 -8.65 4.93
CA ASN A 110 -14.62 -8.31 6.27
C ASN A 110 -13.16 -8.74 6.47
N ARG A 111 -12.35 -7.85 7.03
CA ARG A 111 -10.90 -8.06 7.15
C ARG A 111 -10.37 -7.57 8.48
N THR A 112 -9.36 -8.28 8.96
CA THR A 112 -8.53 -7.87 10.08
C THR A 112 -7.10 -7.80 9.60
N TYR A 113 -6.44 -6.68 9.85
CA TYR A 113 -5.07 -6.39 9.46
C TYR A 113 -4.23 -6.28 10.73
N THR A 114 -3.18 -7.08 10.82
CA THR A 114 -2.29 -7.16 12.00
C THR A 114 -0.86 -6.77 11.70
N ASP A 115 -0.53 -6.58 10.43
CA ASP A 115 0.81 -6.16 10.01
C ASP A 115 1.09 -4.73 10.44
N GLY A 116 2.37 -4.38 10.57
CA GLY A 116 2.80 -3.03 10.93
C GLY A 116 2.44 -1.97 9.88
N SER A 117 2.05 -2.38 8.67
CA SER A 117 1.57 -1.51 7.61
C SER A 117 0.67 -2.29 6.67
N GLY A 118 -0.08 -1.58 5.83
CA GLY A 118 -0.81 -2.21 4.74
C GLY A 118 -1.75 -1.31 3.99
N ILE A 119 -2.58 -1.95 3.16
CA ILE A 119 -3.45 -1.25 2.23
C ILE A 119 -4.86 -1.80 2.37
N VAL A 120 -5.79 -0.93 2.77
CA VAL A 120 -7.22 -1.21 2.81
C VAL A 120 -7.82 -0.78 1.47
N THR A 121 -8.31 -1.76 0.72
CA THR A 121 -8.89 -1.55 -0.62
C THR A 121 -10.23 -2.24 -0.78
N ASN A 122 -11.03 -1.73 -1.71
CA ASN A 122 -12.24 -2.42 -2.12
C ASN A 122 -11.88 -3.77 -2.76
N SER A 123 -12.77 -4.75 -2.66
CA SER A 123 -12.42 -6.15 -3.01
C SER A 123 -12.17 -6.38 -4.51
N ALA A 124 -12.57 -5.43 -5.35
CA ALA A 124 -12.31 -5.45 -6.78
C ALA A 124 -11.20 -4.50 -7.21
N PHE A 125 -10.49 -3.83 -6.29
CA PHE A 125 -9.44 -2.87 -6.63
C PHE A 125 -8.42 -3.47 -7.63
N PRO A 126 -8.04 -2.75 -8.70
CA PRO A 126 -8.37 -1.34 -9.02
C PRO A 126 -9.74 -1.13 -9.72
N GLY A 127 -10.52 -2.19 -9.92
CA GLY A 127 -11.90 -2.10 -10.38
C GLY A 127 -12.85 -1.50 -9.34
N ARG A 128 -13.99 -0.99 -9.83
CA ARG A 128 -15.00 -0.27 -9.02
C ARG A 128 -16.19 -1.13 -8.59
N PHE A 129 -16.32 -2.35 -9.09
CA PHE A 129 -17.52 -3.17 -8.90
C PHE A 129 -17.37 -4.13 -7.71
N ASN A 130 -18.18 -3.94 -6.68
CA ASN A 130 -18.09 -4.65 -5.40
C ASN A 130 -19.29 -5.59 -5.21
N SER A 131 -19.36 -6.29 -4.07
CA SER A 131 -20.47 -7.21 -3.77
C SER A 131 -21.75 -6.52 -3.32
N GLY A 132 -21.76 -5.20 -3.12
CA GLY A 132 -22.89 -4.41 -2.61
C GLY A 132 -23.18 -4.63 -1.12
N LYS A 133 -22.32 -5.40 -0.44
CA LYS A 133 -22.41 -5.71 0.99
C LYS A 133 -21.68 -4.65 1.80
N THR A 134 -22.11 -4.44 3.04
CA THR A 134 -21.32 -3.70 4.03
C THR A 134 -20.12 -4.54 4.43
N CYS A 135 -18.94 -3.93 4.39
CA CYS A 135 -17.67 -4.59 4.65
C CYS A 135 -16.97 -3.90 5.82
N THR A 136 -16.29 -4.66 6.65
CA THR A 136 -15.55 -4.12 7.79
C THR A 136 -14.04 -4.31 7.62
N ALA A 137 -13.25 -3.33 8.04
CA ALA A 137 -11.80 -3.44 8.12
C ALA A 137 -11.34 -3.05 9.52
N THR A 138 -10.76 -4.01 10.24
CA THR A 138 -10.18 -3.78 11.58
C THR A 138 -8.67 -3.78 11.44
N ILE A 139 -8.00 -2.69 11.80
CA ILE A 139 -6.54 -2.59 11.82
C ILE A 139 -6.09 -2.67 13.27
N LEU A 140 -5.21 -3.61 13.59
CA LEU A 140 -4.70 -3.86 14.93
C LEU A 140 -3.17 -3.76 14.90
N ALA A 141 -2.64 -2.66 15.42
CA ALA A 141 -1.21 -2.47 15.61
C ALA A 141 -0.74 -3.13 16.94
N PRO A 142 0.57 -3.41 17.07
CA PRO A 142 1.15 -3.82 18.36
C PRO A 142 0.82 -2.82 19.49
N GLN A 143 0.72 -3.33 20.72
CA GLN A 143 0.43 -2.48 21.88
C GLN A 143 1.44 -1.35 22.03
N GLY A 144 0.97 -0.17 22.46
CA GLY A 144 1.79 1.03 22.61
C GLY A 144 2.04 1.79 21.30
N LYS A 145 1.68 1.23 20.14
CA LYS A 145 1.72 1.95 18.86
C LYS A 145 0.40 2.65 18.56
N THR A 146 0.45 3.63 17.67
CA THR A 146 -0.73 4.27 17.06
C THR A 146 -0.80 3.93 15.58
N ILE A 147 -1.87 4.30 14.89
CA ILE A 147 -2.06 4.03 13.46
C ILE A 147 -2.29 5.34 12.72
N SER A 148 -1.58 5.52 11.61
CA SER A 148 -1.85 6.56 10.62
C SER A 148 -2.51 5.91 9.40
N ALA A 149 -3.65 6.42 8.96
CA ALA A 149 -4.37 5.95 7.78
C ALA A 149 -4.53 7.09 6.77
N TYR A 150 -3.99 6.91 5.56
CA TYR A 150 -3.92 7.91 4.50
C TYR A 150 -4.84 7.52 3.36
N PHE A 151 -5.83 8.35 3.07
CA PHE A 151 -6.76 8.16 1.97
C PHE A 151 -6.13 8.67 0.68
N HIS A 152 -5.50 7.78 -0.09
CA HIS A 152 -4.86 8.17 -1.35
C HIS A 152 -5.85 8.23 -2.52
N ARG A 153 -6.83 7.32 -2.54
CA ARG A 153 -7.92 7.33 -3.53
C ARG A 153 -9.25 7.08 -2.83
N LEU A 154 -10.25 7.89 -3.18
CA LEU A 154 -11.62 7.75 -2.73
C LEU A 154 -12.57 8.12 -3.86
N GLU A 155 -13.43 7.18 -4.25
CA GLU A 155 -14.48 7.39 -5.23
C GLU A 155 -15.74 6.67 -4.74
N LEU A 156 -16.48 7.34 -3.88
CA LEU A 156 -17.70 6.83 -3.26
C LEU A 156 -18.84 7.78 -3.55
N TYR A 157 -19.57 7.50 -4.62
CA TYR A 157 -20.69 8.34 -5.01
C TYR A 157 -21.88 8.17 -4.05
N ASP A 158 -22.31 9.27 -3.46
CA ASP A 158 -23.58 9.40 -2.75
C ASP A 158 -24.29 10.66 -3.28
N ALA A 159 -25.62 10.61 -3.36
CA ALA A 159 -26.42 11.73 -3.83
C ALA A 159 -26.50 12.86 -2.78
N ASN A 160 -26.35 12.52 -1.50
CA ASN A 160 -26.39 13.47 -0.40
C ASN A 160 -24.98 13.76 0.14
N SER A 161 -24.73 15.01 0.52
CA SER A 161 -23.45 15.44 1.10
C SER A 161 -23.09 14.73 2.40
N ASP A 162 -24.10 14.28 3.15
CA ASP A 162 -23.94 13.67 4.47
C ASP A 162 -23.68 12.15 4.37
N CYS A 163 -23.54 11.63 3.15
CA CYS A 163 -23.17 10.25 2.85
C CYS A 163 -24.03 9.16 3.55
N PRO A 164 -25.37 9.20 3.52
CA PRO A 164 -26.21 8.25 4.26
C PRO A 164 -26.16 6.82 3.71
N GLN A 165 -25.81 6.63 2.43
CA GLN A 165 -25.98 5.37 1.71
C GLN A 165 -24.66 4.72 1.30
N THR A 166 -23.72 5.50 0.79
CA THR A 166 -22.39 5.01 0.36
C THR A 166 -21.33 5.80 1.09
N ASN A 167 -20.65 5.16 2.04
CA ASN A 167 -19.71 5.82 2.94
C ASN A 167 -18.64 4.87 3.47
N ILE A 168 -17.58 5.46 4.01
CA ILE A 168 -16.65 4.82 4.95
C ILE A 168 -16.78 5.57 6.27
N LYS A 169 -17.23 4.89 7.32
CA LYS A 169 -17.13 5.38 8.69
C LYS A 169 -15.85 4.85 9.32
N VAL A 170 -15.10 5.72 9.98
CA VAL A 170 -13.86 5.36 10.67
C VAL A 170 -14.01 5.64 12.16
N TYR A 171 -13.66 4.65 12.97
CA TYR A 171 -13.78 4.66 14.42
C TYR A 171 -12.41 4.51 15.07
N ASP A 172 -12.16 5.27 16.14
CA ASP A 172 -10.94 5.25 16.95
C ASP A 172 -10.98 4.10 17.96
N GLY A 173 -10.82 2.87 17.46
CA GLY A 173 -10.92 1.65 18.25
C GLY A 173 -11.06 0.41 17.37
N ALA A 174 -11.52 -0.69 17.96
CA ALA A 174 -11.60 -1.98 17.27
C ALA A 174 -13.00 -2.29 16.74
N ASN A 175 -14.02 -1.48 17.04
CA ASN A 175 -15.40 -1.75 16.65
C ASN A 175 -16.24 -0.47 16.47
N ALA A 176 -17.49 -0.64 16.03
CA ALA A 176 -18.42 0.44 15.72
C ALA A 176 -19.01 1.18 16.94
N THR A 177 -18.74 0.72 18.17
CA THR A 177 -19.16 1.38 19.42
C THR A 177 -18.11 2.36 19.96
N ASP A 178 -16.88 2.27 19.43
CA ASP A 178 -15.81 3.20 19.74
C ASP A 178 -16.06 4.58 19.12
N ALA A 179 -15.21 5.57 19.44
CA ALA A 179 -15.43 6.95 19.02
C ALA A 179 -15.40 7.09 17.49
N LEU A 180 -16.49 7.57 16.88
CA LEU A 180 -16.54 7.88 15.45
C LEU A 180 -15.62 9.08 15.15
N ILE A 181 -14.61 8.87 14.30
CA ILE A 181 -13.72 9.92 13.81
C ILE A 181 -14.39 10.70 12.69
N GLY A 182 -15.05 10.00 11.76
CA GLY A 182 -15.71 10.64 10.63
C GLY A 182 -16.42 9.67 9.69
N THR A 183 -17.28 10.24 8.86
CA THR A 183 -18.00 9.57 7.76
C THR A 183 -17.55 10.20 6.45
N TYR A 184 -17.06 9.40 5.51
CA TYR A 184 -16.43 9.89 4.28
C TYR A 184 -17.11 9.32 3.03
N CYS A 185 -17.37 10.19 2.06
CA CYS A 185 -17.76 9.83 0.70
C CYS A 185 -17.31 10.93 -0.29
N GLY A 186 -17.68 10.79 -1.56
CA GLY A 186 -17.31 11.69 -2.64
C GLY A 186 -16.07 11.24 -3.41
N PHE A 187 -15.46 12.18 -4.12
CA PHE A 187 -14.31 11.95 -5.02
C PHE A 187 -13.03 12.65 -4.55
N ASN A 188 -13.12 13.41 -3.46
CA ASN A 188 -11.98 14.09 -2.86
C ASN A 188 -11.57 13.29 -1.63
N PRO A 189 -10.35 12.72 -1.60
CA PRO A 189 -9.88 12.02 -0.41
C PRO A 189 -9.85 12.97 0.80
N PRO A 190 -10.34 12.53 1.98
CA PRO A 190 -10.29 13.34 3.20
C PRO A 190 -8.85 13.45 3.72
N PRO A 191 -8.58 14.35 4.68
CA PRO A 191 -7.30 14.35 5.36
C PRO A 191 -7.01 13.02 6.08
N PRO A 192 -5.73 12.70 6.33
CA PRO A 192 -5.35 11.46 7.00
C PRO A 192 -5.99 11.32 8.39
N VAL A 193 -6.27 10.08 8.76
CA VAL A 193 -6.81 9.71 10.06
C VAL A 193 -5.67 9.19 10.94
N PHE A 194 -5.60 9.68 12.18
CA PHE A 194 -4.61 9.24 13.16
C PHE A 194 -5.34 8.69 14.38
N SER A 195 -5.12 7.43 14.76
CA SER A 195 -5.76 6.84 15.94
C SER A 195 -5.15 7.37 17.25
N SER A 196 -5.91 7.31 18.34
CA SER A 196 -5.38 7.57 19.69
C SER A 196 -4.75 6.32 20.32
N GLY A 197 -5.15 5.12 19.88
CA GLY A 197 -4.64 3.84 20.34
C GLY A 197 -4.13 2.95 19.22
N ASN A 198 -3.99 1.65 19.50
CA ASN A 198 -3.45 0.66 18.56
C ASN A 198 -4.51 0.00 17.67
N ALA A 199 -5.71 0.57 17.56
CA ALA A 199 -6.78 0.03 16.75
C ALA A 199 -7.49 1.12 15.93
N LEU A 200 -7.87 0.78 14.70
CA LEU A 200 -8.81 1.52 13.87
C LEU A 200 -9.83 0.56 13.28
N PHE A 201 -11.10 0.95 13.29
CA PHE A 201 -12.18 0.18 12.71
C PHE A 201 -12.86 0.99 11.62
N MET A 202 -13.05 0.38 10.45
CA MET A 202 -13.73 0.99 9.32
C MET A 202 -14.96 0.17 8.94
N GLU A 203 -16.11 0.83 8.85
CA GLU A 203 -17.35 0.27 8.30
C GLU A 203 -17.59 0.89 6.93
N VAL A 204 -17.59 0.08 5.89
CA VAL A 204 -17.71 0.51 4.50
C VAL A 204 -19.06 0.07 3.95
N ASN A 205 -19.94 1.03 3.67
CA ASN A 205 -21.23 0.78 3.05
C ASN A 205 -21.19 1.15 1.56
N MET A 206 -21.66 0.25 0.69
CA MET A 206 -21.63 0.39 -0.77
C MET A 206 -22.97 -0.03 -1.40
N GLN A 207 -24.01 0.77 -1.18
CA GLN A 207 -25.39 0.43 -1.57
C GLN A 207 -25.59 0.11 -3.06
N HIS A 208 -24.79 0.69 -3.96
CA HIS A 208 -24.86 0.43 -5.41
C HIS A 208 -23.76 -0.49 -5.94
N ALA A 209 -22.99 -1.12 -5.05
CA ALA A 209 -21.88 -1.98 -5.42
C ALA A 209 -20.85 -1.31 -6.36
N MET A 210 -20.80 0.02 -6.37
CA MET A 210 -19.90 0.81 -7.20
C MET A 210 -19.11 1.79 -6.34
N GLY A 211 -17.80 1.71 -6.40
CA GLY A 211 -16.89 2.60 -5.70
C GLY A 211 -15.50 2.04 -5.56
N LEU A 212 -14.56 2.91 -5.27
CA LEU A 212 -13.16 2.57 -5.10
C LEU A 212 -12.58 3.32 -3.91
N TYR A 213 -11.73 2.63 -3.15
CA TYR A 213 -10.92 3.25 -2.11
C TYR A 213 -9.56 2.57 -2.03
N TYR A 214 -8.54 3.36 -1.76
CA TYR A 214 -7.17 2.92 -1.51
C TYR A 214 -6.63 3.70 -0.32
N ILE A 215 -6.47 3.01 0.80
CA ILE A 215 -6.08 3.61 2.07
C ILE A 215 -4.83 2.90 2.56
N ASN A 216 -3.71 3.62 2.63
CA ASN A 216 -2.49 3.13 3.22
C ASN A 216 -2.59 3.27 4.75
N TYR A 217 -2.11 2.29 5.51
CA TYR A 217 -1.95 2.44 6.94
C TYR A 217 -0.53 2.07 7.41
N MET A 218 -0.09 2.72 8.48
CA MET A 218 1.19 2.48 9.15
C MET A 218 0.99 2.50 10.66
N ALA A 219 1.62 1.54 11.35
CA ALA A 219 1.76 1.55 12.79
C ALA A 219 2.95 2.44 13.17
N ASN A 220 2.71 3.42 14.04
CA ASN A 220 3.67 4.43 14.46
C ASN A 220 4.10 4.18 15.90
N ASP A 221 5.41 4.23 16.16
CA ASP A 221 6.02 4.15 17.50
C ASP A 221 6.64 5.47 17.99
N GLN A 222 6.74 6.49 17.13
CA GLN A 222 7.25 7.83 17.49
C GLN A 222 6.13 8.81 17.90
N GLY A 223 4.93 8.28 18.14
CA GLY A 223 3.73 9.02 18.53
C GLY A 223 2.67 9.10 17.42
N ARG A 224 1.53 9.68 17.78
CA ARG A 224 0.36 9.80 16.89
C ARG A 224 0.71 10.54 15.60
N GLY A 225 0.69 9.83 14.48
CA GLY A 225 0.99 10.39 13.15
C GLY A 225 2.47 10.52 12.80
N CYS A 226 3.39 9.94 13.57
CA CYS A 226 4.82 10.17 13.42
C CYS A 226 5.58 8.88 13.10
N GLY A 227 6.13 8.84 11.89
CA GLY A 227 6.97 7.75 11.41
C GLY A 227 6.21 6.49 11.00
N GLY A 228 6.97 5.41 10.81
CA GLY A 228 6.46 4.10 10.40
C GLY A 228 7.21 3.56 9.20
N SER A 229 6.82 2.38 8.73
CA SER A 229 7.35 1.78 7.52
C SER A 229 6.20 1.35 6.63
N ILE A 230 6.36 1.46 5.32
CA ILE A 230 5.33 1.06 4.38
C ILE A 230 5.92 0.38 3.15
N TYR A 231 5.29 -0.73 2.76
CA TYR A 231 5.48 -1.36 1.45
C TYR A 231 4.27 -1.10 0.55
N ALA A 232 4.36 -0.17 -0.40
CA ALA A 232 3.24 0.11 -1.30
C ALA A 232 3.71 0.68 -2.62
N GLU A 233 2.89 0.53 -3.66
CA GLU A 233 3.16 1.12 -4.98
C GLU A 233 2.89 2.63 -5.01
N GLU A 234 1.96 3.08 -4.17
CA GLU A 234 1.60 4.48 -4.03
C GLU A 234 1.07 4.76 -2.62
N GLY A 235 1.14 6.02 -2.23
CA GLY A 235 0.57 6.49 -0.98
C GLY A 235 0.92 7.94 -0.67
N GLU A 236 0.55 8.36 0.54
CA GLU A 236 0.77 9.71 1.05
C GLU A 236 1.46 9.66 2.42
N ILE A 237 2.31 10.64 2.68
CA ILE A 237 2.89 10.90 4.00
C ILE A 237 2.67 12.38 4.31
N THR A 238 2.30 12.66 5.54
CA THR A 238 2.06 14.03 6.01
C THR A 238 2.76 14.27 7.34
N SER A 239 2.94 15.54 7.70
CA SER A 239 3.35 15.89 9.06
C SER A 239 2.33 15.37 10.08
N PRO A 240 2.75 15.04 11.32
CA PRO A 240 1.85 14.51 12.33
C PRO A 240 0.63 15.41 12.53
N LEU A 241 -0.57 14.81 12.50
CA LEU A 241 -1.88 15.48 12.68
C LEU A 241 -2.29 16.45 11.56
N TYR A 242 -1.64 16.41 10.38
CA TYR A 242 -2.04 17.19 9.21
C TYR A 242 -3.56 17.07 8.93
N PRO A 243 -4.27 18.17 8.63
CA PRO A 243 -3.78 19.49 8.24
C PRO A 243 -3.67 20.47 9.42
N GLN A 244 -3.72 19.97 10.66
CA GLN A 244 -3.48 20.79 11.85
C GLN A 244 -2.02 21.24 11.89
N THR A 245 -1.73 22.24 12.71
CA THR A 245 -0.35 22.67 12.93
C THR A 245 0.51 21.50 13.40
N TYR A 246 1.62 21.27 12.69
CA TYR A 246 2.54 20.17 12.98
C TYR A 246 3.05 20.25 14.43
N LYS A 247 3.23 19.09 15.05
CA LYS A 247 3.62 18.96 16.46
C LYS A 247 5.04 19.48 16.70
N ARG A 248 5.25 20.15 17.83
CA ARG A 248 6.56 20.66 18.31
C ARG A 248 7.47 19.53 18.78
N ASN A 249 8.78 19.74 18.73
CA ASN A 249 9.79 18.80 19.21
C ASN A 249 9.58 17.37 18.69
N SER A 250 9.28 17.24 17.40
CA SER A 250 9.00 15.93 16.78
C SER A 250 10.16 15.55 15.88
N GLU A 251 10.55 14.28 15.93
CA GLU A 251 11.46 13.68 14.98
C GLU A 251 10.80 12.40 14.47
N CYS A 252 10.40 12.41 13.20
CA CYS A 252 9.65 11.33 12.57
C CYS A 252 10.46 10.72 11.43
N LEU A 253 10.48 9.40 11.36
CA LEU A 253 11.14 8.64 10.30
C LEU A 253 10.13 7.73 9.61
N TRP A 254 9.91 7.96 8.32
CA TRP A 254 9.14 7.06 7.47
C TRP A 254 10.07 6.33 6.52
N HIS A 255 9.97 5.01 6.51
CA HIS A 255 10.69 4.15 5.58
C HIS A 255 9.73 3.67 4.49
N ILE A 256 9.96 4.12 3.27
CA ILE A 256 9.16 3.74 2.11
C ILE A 256 9.90 2.66 1.34
N ARG A 257 9.18 1.60 1.01
CA ARG A 257 9.64 0.59 0.08
C ARG A 257 8.60 0.37 -1.01
N VAL A 258 9.04 0.44 -2.25
CA VAL A 258 8.26 0.06 -3.44
C VAL A 258 8.74 -1.32 -3.94
N PRO A 259 7.99 -2.00 -4.83
CA PRO A 259 8.44 -3.25 -5.44
C PRO A 259 9.82 -3.12 -6.11
N GLY A 260 10.66 -4.15 -6.00
CA GLY A 260 12.09 -4.12 -6.32
C GLY A 260 12.50 -3.67 -7.73
N TYR A 261 11.60 -3.74 -8.72
CA TYR A 261 11.83 -3.27 -10.09
C TYR A 261 11.46 -1.79 -10.33
N HIS A 262 11.25 -1.03 -9.25
CA HIS A 262 10.86 0.36 -9.30
C HIS A 262 11.77 1.20 -8.39
N THR A 263 11.82 2.49 -8.68
CA THR A 263 12.36 3.51 -7.78
C THR A 263 11.21 4.24 -7.11
N VAL A 264 11.48 4.86 -5.97
CA VAL A 264 10.52 5.71 -5.26
C VAL A 264 10.52 7.09 -5.90
N LYS A 265 9.36 7.54 -6.38
CA LYS A 265 9.14 8.91 -6.84
C LYS A 265 8.33 9.68 -5.80
N ILE A 266 8.86 10.81 -5.35
CA ILE A 266 8.24 11.72 -4.38
C ILE A 266 7.80 13.01 -5.06
N ASP A 267 6.58 13.43 -4.76
CA ASP A 267 6.00 14.72 -5.16
C ASP A 267 5.36 15.39 -3.94
N PHE A 268 5.76 16.62 -3.61
CA PHE A 268 5.13 17.39 -2.53
C PHE A 268 3.80 18.00 -2.99
N LYS A 269 2.75 17.85 -2.18
CA LYS A 269 1.45 18.48 -2.37
C LYS A 269 1.30 19.77 -1.57
N ALA A 270 1.92 19.81 -0.39
CA ALA A 270 1.96 20.97 0.48
C ALA A 270 3.29 21.00 1.23
N LEU A 271 3.86 22.19 1.41
CA LEU A 271 4.98 22.45 2.29
C LEU A 271 4.78 23.82 2.94
N HIS A 272 4.74 23.85 4.27
CA HIS A 272 4.68 25.07 5.06
C HIS A 272 5.34 24.81 6.41
N LEU A 273 6.66 25.01 6.46
CA LEU A 273 7.48 24.85 7.65
C LEU A 273 8.23 26.15 7.94
N ASN A 274 7.92 26.78 9.07
CA ASN A 274 8.66 27.95 9.53
C ASN A 274 9.99 27.49 10.13
N SER A 275 11.11 27.90 9.55
CA SER A 275 12.44 27.40 9.95
C SER A 275 13.41 28.54 10.16
N THR A 276 14.44 28.30 10.98
CA THR A 276 15.58 29.21 11.09
C THR A 276 16.38 29.25 9.77
N LYS A 277 17.37 30.16 9.71
CA LYS A 277 18.28 30.28 8.58
C LYS A 277 18.83 28.89 8.19
N ASP A 278 18.93 28.64 6.89
CA ASP A 278 19.47 27.40 6.31
C ASP A 278 18.69 26.11 6.68
N CYS A 279 17.39 26.25 7.01
CA CYS A 279 16.48 25.15 7.34
C CYS A 279 16.95 24.30 8.54
N GLU A 280 17.51 24.92 9.59
CA GLU A 280 18.10 24.16 10.70
C GLU A 280 17.07 23.67 11.75
N SER A 281 15.91 24.32 11.87
CA SER A 281 15.00 24.07 12.99
C SER A 281 13.80 23.18 12.65
N ASN A 282 13.05 23.53 11.59
CA ASN A 282 11.93 22.75 11.08
C ASN A 282 12.20 22.36 9.62
N TYR A 283 12.24 21.07 9.31
CA TYR A 283 12.57 20.60 7.97
C TYR A 283 12.05 19.20 7.66
N VAL A 284 11.97 18.90 6.36
CA VAL A 284 11.86 17.53 5.82
C VAL A 284 13.14 17.20 5.06
N GLU A 285 13.74 16.05 5.32
CA GLU A 285 14.86 15.51 4.57
C GLU A 285 14.46 14.24 3.84
N LEU A 286 15.00 14.07 2.64
CA LEU A 286 14.89 12.84 1.85
C LEU A 286 16.25 12.16 1.81
N TYR A 287 16.27 10.87 2.10
CA TYR A 287 17.46 10.01 2.06
C TYR A 287 17.24 8.89 1.05
N ASP A 288 18.24 8.64 0.22
CA ASP A 288 18.19 7.55 -0.75
C ASP A 288 18.45 6.20 -0.05
N GLY A 289 17.51 5.26 -0.20
CA GLY A 289 17.54 3.97 0.49
C GLY A 289 16.96 3.98 1.90
N ASN A 290 17.18 2.86 2.61
CA ASN A 290 16.70 2.63 3.96
C ASN A 290 17.72 3.04 5.03
N SER A 291 18.07 4.32 5.08
CA SER A 291 19.05 4.86 6.02
C SER A 291 18.83 6.36 6.22
N ASP A 292 19.06 6.86 7.43
CA ASP A 292 19.06 8.28 7.79
C ASP A 292 20.48 8.86 7.95
N GLN A 293 21.50 8.15 7.44
CA GLN A 293 22.88 8.61 7.44
C GLN A 293 23.07 9.81 6.52
N ILE A 294 23.84 10.80 6.98
CA ILE A 294 24.03 12.06 6.26
C ILE A 294 24.64 11.88 4.86
N SER A 295 25.43 10.81 4.64
CA SER A 295 26.01 10.46 3.34
C SER A 295 24.95 10.12 2.28
N ASN A 296 23.78 9.63 2.71
CA ASN A 296 22.68 9.24 1.83
C ASN A 296 21.62 10.34 1.71
N ARG A 297 21.80 11.46 2.43
CA ARG A 297 20.86 12.58 2.37
C ARG A 297 20.90 13.21 0.99
N VAL A 298 19.78 13.14 0.29
CA VAL A 298 19.60 13.77 -1.02
C VAL A 298 19.41 15.27 -0.84
N VAL A 299 18.50 15.67 0.05
CA VAL A 299 18.08 17.07 0.18
C VAL A 299 17.34 17.36 1.48
N ARG A 300 17.28 18.63 1.86
CA ARG A 300 16.53 19.18 2.98
C ARG A 300 15.61 20.32 2.52
N TYR A 301 14.36 20.32 2.99
CA TYR A 301 13.32 21.28 2.65
C TYR A 301 12.73 21.98 3.88
N CYS A 302 12.44 23.26 3.75
CA CYS A 302 11.65 24.06 4.68
C CYS A 302 10.99 25.24 3.93
N GLY A 303 10.27 26.11 4.64
CA GLY A 303 9.58 27.25 4.04
C GLY A 303 8.25 26.88 3.41
N THR A 304 7.86 27.61 2.37
CA THR A 304 6.57 27.46 1.67
C THR A 304 6.71 27.05 0.20
N ASP A 305 7.94 27.01 -0.31
CA ASP A 305 8.20 26.74 -1.73
C ASP A 305 8.10 25.23 -1.99
N LEU A 306 7.20 24.83 -2.90
CA LEU A 306 7.06 23.43 -3.25
C LEU A 306 8.29 22.97 -4.06
N PRO A 307 9.00 21.93 -3.60
CA PRO A 307 10.13 21.39 -4.34
C PRO A 307 9.68 20.64 -5.60
N GLY A 308 10.64 20.42 -6.51
CA GLY A 308 10.43 19.55 -7.66
C GLY A 308 10.29 18.07 -7.29
N THR A 309 9.98 17.25 -8.28
CA THR A 309 9.92 15.80 -8.13
C THR A 309 11.29 15.22 -7.78
N HIS A 310 11.32 14.26 -6.84
CA HIS A 310 12.50 13.45 -6.54
C HIS A 310 12.30 12.01 -6.94
N ILE A 311 13.37 11.38 -7.44
CA ILE A 311 13.40 9.96 -7.78
C ILE A 311 14.62 9.36 -7.08
N SER A 312 14.41 8.31 -6.29
CA SER A 312 15.49 7.57 -5.62
C SER A 312 16.30 6.73 -6.62
N THR A 313 17.49 6.29 -6.22
CA THR A 313 18.29 5.34 -7.02
C THR A 313 17.93 3.87 -6.74
N SER A 314 17.28 3.60 -5.60
CA SER A 314 16.82 2.26 -5.19
C SER A 314 15.30 2.18 -5.05
N ASN A 315 14.76 1.00 -4.74
CA ASN A 315 13.35 0.80 -4.42
C ASN A 315 12.98 1.22 -2.98
N GLU A 316 13.89 1.86 -2.25
CA GLU A 316 13.71 2.32 -0.89
C GLU A 316 14.04 3.82 -0.78
N MET A 317 13.35 4.51 0.12
CA MET A 317 13.61 5.90 0.46
C MET A 317 13.19 6.17 1.90
N THR A 318 14.01 6.92 2.63
CA THR A 318 13.70 7.33 4.00
C THR A 318 13.37 8.82 4.02
N ILE A 319 12.27 9.17 4.69
CA ILE A 319 11.83 10.54 4.90
C ILE A 319 11.99 10.87 6.37
N LYS A 320 12.71 11.94 6.66
CA LYS A 320 12.87 12.46 8.02
C LYS A 320 12.17 13.79 8.14
N PHE A 321 11.31 13.93 9.14
CA PHE A 321 10.78 15.23 9.54
C PHE A 321 11.32 15.59 10.91
N LYS A 322 11.83 16.82 11.06
CA LYS A 322 12.23 17.37 12.34
C LYS A 322 11.52 18.69 12.58
N SER A 323 11.03 18.88 13.81
CA SER A 323 10.48 20.14 14.28
C SER A 323 11.03 20.60 15.62
N ASP A 324 11.05 21.91 15.83
CA ASP A 324 11.52 22.56 17.05
C ASP A 324 10.35 23.02 17.94
N VAL A 325 10.61 24.01 18.81
CA VAL A 325 9.62 24.57 19.74
C VAL A 325 8.68 25.60 19.11
N SER A 326 8.90 26.06 17.87
CA SER A 326 8.25 27.24 17.28
C SER A 326 7.51 26.93 15.97
N ASN A 327 6.37 26.25 16.09
CA ASN A 327 5.63 25.78 14.93
C ASN A 327 4.53 26.74 14.53
N ASN A 328 4.52 27.10 13.25
CA ASN A 328 3.42 27.79 12.57
C ASN A 328 3.23 27.16 11.19
N GLY A 329 1.98 27.04 10.74
CA GLY A 329 1.60 26.45 9.46
C GLY A 329 1.09 25.01 9.53
N PRO A 330 0.41 24.53 8.48
CA PRO A 330 -0.20 23.19 8.42
C PRO A 330 0.81 22.04 8.27
N GLY A 331 2.10 22.34 8.06
CA GLY A 331 3.15 21.32 7.90
C GLY A 331 3.32 20.92 6.45
N PHE A 332 3.42 19.61 6.17
CA PHE A 332 3.64 19.12 4.80
C PHE A 332 2.74 17.94 4.47
N SER A 333 2.52 17.75 3.17
CA SER A 333 1.94 16.54 2.58
C SER A 333 2.74 16.23 1.31
N LEU A 334 3.10 14.97 1.15
CA LEU A 334 3.77 14.45 -0.04
C LEU A 334 3.17 13.11 -0.44
N THR A 335 3.24 12.81 -1.72
CA THR A 335 2.86 11.52 -2.27
C THR A 335 4.09 10.76 -2.74
N PHE A 336 4.09 9.45 -2.54
CA PHE A 336 5.06 8.56 -3.15
C PHE A 336 4.37 7.66 -4.19
N THR A 337 5.08 7.33 -5.27
CA THR A 337 4.62 6.39 -6.30
C THR A 337 5.80 5.58 -6.83
N THR A 338 5.52 4.41 -7.42
CA THR A 338 6.51 3.67 -8.19
C THR A 338 6.89 4.45 -9.44
N ASN A 339 8.19 4.62 -9.66
CA ASN A 339 8.75 4.98 -10.94
C ASN A 339 9.41 3.73 -11.55
N PRO A 340 8.88 3.18 -12.66
CA PRO A 340 9.46 2.00 -13.28
C PRO A 340 10.93 2.22 -13.62
N PHE A 341 11.80 1.26 -13.29
CA PHE A 341 13.07 1.19 -13.97
C PHE A 341 12.75 0.96 -15.44
N ALA A 342 13.05 1.92 -16.32
CA ALA A 342 13.30 1.55 -17.69
C ALA A 342 14.61 0.76 -17.63
N PRO A 343 14.65 -0.56 -17.91
CA PRO A 343 15.93 -1.17 -18.23
C PRO A 343 16.46 -0.36 -19.41
N ASP A 344 17.54 0.39 -19.19
CA ASP A 344 18.30 0.89 -20.32
C ASP A 344 18.75 -0.37 -21.08
N PRO A 345 18.37 -0.53 -22.36
CA PRO A 345 18.72 -1.72 -23.13
C PRO A 345 20.23 -1.96 -23.24
N SER A 346 21.08 -1.06 -22.73
CA SER A 346 22.53 -1.20 -22.63
C SER A 346 23.08 -1.63 -21.25
N THR A 347 22.27 -1.70 -20.18
CA THR A 347 22.78 -2.13 -18.86
C THR A 347 22.82 -3.65 -18.75
N THR A 348 24.02 -4.21 -18.82
CA THR A 348 24.27 -5.61 -18.44
C THR A 348 24.33 -5.67 -16.91
N LEU A 349 23.36 -6.36 -16.28
CA LEU A 349 23.39 -6.63 -14.84
C LEU A 349 24.53 -7.63 -14.55
N ILE A 350 25.52 -7.23 -13.74
CA ILE A 350 26.58 -8.11 -13.25
C ILE A 350 26.19 -8.53 -11.82
N GLN A 351 25.91 -9.82 -11.61
CA GLN A 351 25.53 -10.38 -10.32
C GLN A 351 26.77 -10.94 -9.59
N LEU A 352 27.03 -10.45 -8.38
CA LEU A 352 28.04 -11.01 -7.47
C LEU A 352 27.49 -12.29 -6.83
N HIS A 353 28.22 -13.40 -6.95
CA HIS A 353 27.87 -14.71 -6.36
C HIS A 353 28.29 -14.77 -4.87
N SER A 354 27.46 -15.38 -4.03
CA SER A 354 27.91 -16.03 -2.78
C SER A 354 27.06 -17.27 -2.45
N THR A 355 27.72 -18.24 -1.82
CA THR A 355 27.47 -19.70 -1.82
C THR A 355 26.58 -20.27 -0.70
N GLU A 356 25.78 -21.29 -1.08
CA GLU A 356 25.29 -22.55 -0.42
C GLU A 356 24.83 -22.62 1.06
N GLU A 357 23.64 -23.24 1.31
CA GLU A 357 23.49 -24.55 1.99
C GLU A 357 22.04 -25.14 1.90
N VAL A 358 21.90 -26.48 1.95
CA VAL A 358 20.72 -27.32 1.63
C VAL A 358 20.08 -27.99 2.88
N ARG A 359 18.74 -28.16 2.94
CA ARG A 359 18.05 -29.36 3.52
C ARG A 359 16.51 -29.43 3.28
N ASN A 360 15.99 -30.68 3.25
CA ASN A 360 14.69 -31.19 2.72
C ASN A 360 13.48 -31.23 3.69
N PRO A 361 12.24 -31.53 3.21
CA PRO A 361 10.95 -31.05 3.77
C PRO A 361 9.98 -32.14 4.30
N THR A 362 8.85 -31.71 4.91
CA THR A 362 7.56 -32.45 4.94
C THR A 362 6.31 -31.53 4.98
N ASP A 363 5.37 -31.86 4.10
CA ASP A 363 3.90 -31.67 4.03
C ASP A 363 3.18 -30.34 3.68
N SER A 364 2.26 -30.49 2.70
CA SER A 364 1.11 -29.64 2.31
C SER A 364 1.37 -28.22 1.80
N ILE A 365 2.45 -28.04 1.05
CA ILE A 365 2.91 -26.75 0.54
C ILE A 365 3.35 -26.93 -0.92
N ILE A 366 3.08 -25.95 -1.79
CA ILE A 366 3.69 -25.92 -3.12
C ILE A 366 5.14 -25.45 -2.92
N TYR A 367 6.05 -26.40 -2.72
CA TYR A 367 7.48 -26.16 -2.85
C TYR A 367 7.86 -26.39 -4.31
N LEU A 368 8.48 -25.40 -4.94
CA LEU A 368 9.29 -25.64 -6.13
C LEU A 368 10.76 -25.35 -5.77
N PRO A 369 11.69 -26.24 -6.16
CA PRO A 369 13.12 -26.06 -5.96
C PRO A 369 13.69 -24.91 -6.78
#